data_AF-A0A895XN25-F1
#
_entry.id   AF-A0A895XN25-F1
#
_cell.length_a   1.000
_cell.length_b   1.000
_cell.length_c   1.000
_cell.angle_alpha   90.00
_cell.angle_beta   90.00
_cell.angle_gamma   90.00
#
_symmetry.space_group_name_H-M   'P 1'
#
loop_
_entity.id
_entity.type
_entity.pdbx_description
1 polymer ?
#
loop_
_entity_poly.entity_id
_entity_poly.type
_entity_poly.pdbx_seq_one_letter_code
_entity_poly.pdbx_strand_id
1 'polypeptide(L)'
;MSTKPTVYVGMSADLIHPGHMNILAKAAQLGDVTIGLLTDAAIASYKRLPHMTFDQRRAVVENIKGVERVIAQETLDYVPNLKQIRPDYVVHGDDWKTGVQKKTRQRVIDTLAEWGGELVEIPYTEGISSTQLNASVKQIGTTPNVRMARLRRLIDSKPIVRVLETHSGISGLIAETASTQRDGQTVEFDGMWSSSLTDSTSRGKPDIEAVDITSRLNTINEIFEVTTKPLIFDGDTGGKPEHLGFTVRSLERLGVSAIIIEDKEGLKRNSLYGNDVAQTQSSIDDFCHRLKVAKNSQVTRDFMVIARIESLILEQGLDDALERAKAYIEIGGADGIMIHSRQNDPQEVFDFCDAYAKFENRKPLVVVPTSFRQATEEELAARGVNVVIYANHMMRAAYPAMSKVAHTILEAGRALEADPYIANIKDALAIIPENEA
;
A
#
# COMPACT_ATOMS: atom_id res chain seq x y z
N MET A 1 33.25 30.88 -26.80
CA MET A 1 32.00 30.23 -27.20
C MET A 1 31.00 30.51 -26.10
N SER A 2 29.87 31.17 -26.39
CA SER A 2 28.82 31.39 -25.40
C SER A 2 28.24 30.02 -25.06
N THR A 3 28.50 29.52 -23.86
CA THR A 3 27.82 28.34 -23.34
C THR A 3 26.33 28.64 -23.28
N LYS A 4 25.48 27.77 -23.82
CA LYS A 4 24.04 27.93 -23.70
C LYS A 4 23.66 27.93 -22.21
N PRO A 5 22.66 28.71 -21.79
CA PRO A 5 22.15 28.65 -20.43
C PRO A 5 21.68 27.23 -20.08
N THR A 6 21.71 26.91 -18.80
CA THR A 6 21.29 25.63 -18.25
C THR A 6 19.92 25.77 -17.59
N VAL A 7 19.02 24.84 -17.89
CA VAL A 7 17.62 24.91 -17.45
C VAL A 7 17.29 23.65 -16.66
N TYR A 8 16.61 23.81 -15.53
CA TYR A 8 16.12 22.70 -14.72
C TYR A 8 14.60 22.65 -14.67
N VAL A 9 14.02 21.48 -14.89
CA VAL A 9 12.57 21.26 -14.78
C VAL A 9 12.31 20.05 -13.90
N GLY A 10 11.69 20.27 -12.74
CA GLY A 10 11.22 19.18 -11.88
C GLY A 10 9.84 18.70 -12.33
N MET A 11 9.68 17.40 -12.58
CA MET A 11 8.37 16.84 -12.96
C MET A 11 8.19 15.39 -12.55
N SER A 12 6.94 14.99 -12.30
CA SER A 12 6.61 13.57 -12.09
C SER A 12 6.45 12.80 -13.39
N ALA A 13 5.86 13.42 -14.42
CA ALA A 13 5.69 12.85 -15.76
C ALA A 13 5.09 11.42 -15.78
N ASP A 14 4.05 11.17 -14.97
CA ASP A 14 3.39 9.85 -14.91
C ASP A 14 2.54 9.55 -16.14
N LEU A 15 1.70 10.49 -16.58
CA LEU A 15 1.03 10.43 -17.88
C LEU A 15 1.33 11.75 -18.59
N ILE A 16 2.09 11.69 -19.68
CA ILE A 16 2.42 12.89 -20.46
C ILE A 16 1.15 13.45 -21.10
N HIS A 17 0.98 14.76 -21.01
CA HIS A 17 -0.16 15.50 -21.55
C HIS A 17 0.33 16.86 -22.07
N PRO A 18 -0.50 17.63 -22.81
CA PRO A 18 -0.06 18.87 -23.44
C PRO A 18 0.58 19.90 -22.50
N GLY A 19 0.18 19.92 -21.22
CA GLY A 19 0.80 20.78 -20.19
C GLY A 19 2.29 20.50 -19.98
N HIS A 20 2.69 19.23 -19.90
CA HIS A 20 4.11 18.85 -19.83
C HIS A 20 4.86 19.29 -21.08
N MET A 21 4.26 19.10 -22.27
CA MET A 21 4.88 19.49 -23.55
C MET A 21 5.08 21.00 -23.66
N ASN A 22 4.13 21.80 -23.16
CA ASN A 22 4.24 23.25 -23.13
C ASN A 22 5.38 23.73 -22.21
N ILE A 23 5.50 23.15 -21.01
CA ILE A 23 6.60 23.46 -20.08
C ILE A 23 7.95 23.14 -20.74
N LEU A 24 8.08 21.96 -21.34
CA LEU A 24 9.32 21.55 -22.01
C LEU A 24 9.66 22.44 -23.21
N ALA A 25 8.67 22.81 -24.02
CA ALA A 25 8.87 23.70 -25.17
C ALA A 25 9.37 25.09 -24.74
N LYS A 26 8.87 25.63 -23.62
CA LYS A 26 9.33 26.89 -23.05
C LYS A 26 10.70 26.77 -22.40
N ALA A 27 10.97 25.68 -21.68
CA ALA A 27 12.29 25.42 -21.10
C ALA A 27 13.38 25.33 -22.19
N ALA A 28 13.10 24.64 -23.30
CA ALA A 28 14.02 24.51 -24.42
C ALA A 28 14.30 25.83 -25.16
N GLN A 29 13.48 26.87 -24.98
CA GLN A 29 13.76 28.21 -25.52
C GLN A 29 14.81 28.97 -24.68
N LEU A 30 14.97 28.62 -23.41
CA LEU A 30 15.89 29.28 -22.48
C LEU A 30 17.29 28.67 -22.54
N GLY A 31 17.41 27.37 -22.81
CA GLY A 31 18.70 26.70 -22.79
C GLY A 31 18.64 25.18 -22.82
N ASP A 32 19.72 24.53 -22.38
CA ASP A 32 19.85 23.07 -22.35
C ASP A 32 19.10 22.50 -21.13
N VAL A 33 18.09 21.66 -21.40
CA VAL A 33 17.10 21.25 -20.39
C VAL A 33 17.53 19.96 -19.67
N THR A 34 17.74 20.09 -18.36
CA THR A 34 17.88 18.98 -17.43
C THR A 34 16.55 18.72 -16.73
N ILE A 35 16.01 17.50 -16.87
CA ILE A 35 14.81 17.10 -16.14
C ILE A 35 15.20 16.44 -14.82
N GLY A 36 14.71 17.01 -13.73
CA GLY A 36 14.64 16.33 -12.44
C GLY A 36 13.38 15.48 -12.38
N LEU A 37 13.49 14.23 -12.81
CA LEU A 37 12.36 13.30 -12.80
C LEU A 37 12.15 12.79 -11.37
N LEU A 38 11.00 13.10 -10.77
CA LEU A 38 10.72 12.68 -9.39
C LEU A 38 10.67 11.14 -9.30
N THR A 39 11.34 10.57 -8.31
CA THR A 39 11.27 9.13 -8.03
C THR A 39 9.89 8.72 -7.50
N ASP A 40 9.60 7.42 -7.48
CA ASP A 40 8.33 6.91 -6.94
C ASP A 40 8.16 7.31 -5.47
N ALA A 41 9.24 7.27 -4.67
CA ALA A 41 9.29 7.74 -3.28
C ALA A 41 9.02 9.25 -3.16
N ALA A 42 9.67 10.08 -4.00
CA ALA A 42 9.43 11.52 -4.02
C ALA A 42 7.97 11.88 -4.35
N ILE A 43 7.33 11.08 -5.21
CA ILE A 43 5.92 11.23 -5.56
C ILE A 43 5.02 10.76 -4.41
N ALA A 44 5.29 9.57 -3.87
CA ALA A 44 4.49 8.95 -2.82
C ALA A 44 4.47 9.74 -1.50
N SER A 45 5.42 10.67 -1.30
CA SER A 45 5.49 11.51 -0.10
C SER A 45 4.41 12.60 -0.03
N TYR A 46 3.70 12.90 -1.11
CA TYR A 46 2.70 13.96 -1.14
C TYR A 46 1.46 13.65 -2.00
N LYS A 47 1.50 12.57 -2.79
CA LYS A 47 0.37 12.11 -3.60
C LYS A 47 0.44 10.60 -3.80
N ARG A 48 -0.54 10.05 -4.53
CA ARG A 48 -0.58 8.62 -4.89
C ARG A 48 0.67 8.18 -5.66
N LEU A 49 1.02 6.90 -5.53
CA LEU A 49 2.05 6.27 -6.35
C LEU A 49 1.73 6.41 -7.86
N PRO A 50 2.73 6.72 -8.71
CA PRO A 50 2.52 6.86 -10.15
C PRO A 50 2.13 5.53 -10.80
N HIS A 51 1.39 5.58 -11.90
CA HIS A 51 1.05 4.39 -12.66
C HIS A 51 2.29 3.75 -13.30
N MET A 52 3.08 4.53 -14.03
CA MET A 52 4.35 4.10 -14.61
C MET A 52 5.46 4.05 -13.58
N THR A 53 6.37 3.08 -13.70
CA THR A 53 7.60 3.02 -12.89
C THR A 53 8.52 4.19 -13.23
N PHE A 54 9.47 4.50 -12.34
CA PHE A 54 10.49 5.51 -12.62
C PHE A 54 11.20 5.28 -13.96
N ASP A 55 11.64 4.05 -14.24
CA ASP A 55 12.35 3.72 -15.49
C ASP A 55 11.48 3.87 -16.73
N GLN A 56 10.19 3.53 -16.65
CA GLN A 56 9.24 3.75 -17.75
C GLN A 56 9.05 5.25 -18.01
N ARG A 57 8.86 6.04 -16.94
CA ARG A 57 8.73 7.51 -17.04
C ARG A 57 10.01 8.12 -17.61
N ARG A 58 11.17 7.66 -17.15
CA ARG A 58 12.49 8.10 -17.63
C ARG A 58 12.65 7.81 -19.12
N ALA A 59 12.38 6.59 -19.56
CA ALA A 59 12.48 6.21 -20.97
C ALA A 59 11.61 7.09 -21.88
N VAL A 60 10.40 7.45 -21.44
CA VAL A 60 9.52 8.38 -22.17
C VAL A 60 10.15 9.77 -22.22
N VAL A 61 10.54 10.33 -21.07
CA VAL A 61 11.01 11.72 -20.95
C VAL A 61 12.35 11.94 -21.64
N GLU A 62 13.28 10.99 -21.57
CA GLU A 62 14.59 11.06 -22.25
C GLU A 62 14.46 11.15 -23.78
N ASN A 63 13.34 10.67 -24.35
CA ASN A 63 13.08 10.70 -25.78
C ASN A 63 12.22 11.91 -26.22
N ILE A 64 11.87 12.82 -25.29
CA ILE A 64 11.11 14.02 -25.65
C ILE A 64 12.05 15.06 -26.25
N LYS A 65 11.70 15.57 -27.44
CA LYS A 65 12.43 16.66 -28.09
C LYS A 65 12.58 17.86 -27.15
N GLY A 66 13.82 18.32 -27.00
CA GLY A 66 14.18 19.47 -26.15
C GLY A 66 14.67 19.09 -24.75
N VAL A 67 14.59 17.82 -24.37
CA VAL A 67 15.23 17.28 -23.16
C VAL A 67 16.67 16.90 -23.51
N GLU A 68 17.65 17.47 -22.79
CA GLU A 68 19.07 17.16 -22.98
C GLU A 68 19.51 15.99 -22.09
N ARG A 69 19.06 15.99 -20.82
CA ARG A 69 19.36 14.91 -19.88
C ARG A 69 18.26 14.78 -18.83
N VAL A 70 18.12 13.57 -18.29
CA VAL A 70 17.21 13.25 -17.18
C VAL A 70 18.03 12.76 -16.00
N ILE A 71 17.76 13.32 -14.82
CA ILE A 71 18.36 12.90 -13.55
C ILE A 71 17.25 12.58 -12.55
N ALA A 72 17.55 11.72 -11.58
CA ALA A 72 16.62 11.42 -10.49
C ALA A 72 16.46 12.64 -9.57
N GLN A 73 15.21 12.93 -9.19
CA GLN A 73 14.85 13.87 -8.15
C GLN A 73 14.29 13.06 -6.97
N GLU A 74 15.16 12.76 -6.01
CA GLU A 74 14.90 11.78 -4.93
C GLU A 74 13.87 12.25 -3.90
N THR A 75 13.61 13.55 -3.82
CA THR A 75 12.65 14.13 -2.87
C THR A 75 11.78 15.19 -3.54
N LEU A 76 10.74 15.66 -2.86
CA LEU A 76 9.95 16.80 -3.32
C LEU A 76 10.75 18.12 -3.29
N ASP A 77 11.87 18.18 -2.58
CA ASP A 77 12.71 19.36 -2.46
C ASP A 77 13.80 19.39 -3.55
N TYR A 78 13.78 20.41 -4.40
CA TYR A 78 14.68 20.47 -5.55
C TYR A 78 16.10 20.92 -5.17
N VAL A 79 16.29 21.49 -3.98
CA VAL A 79 17.56 22.09 -3.53
C VAL A 79 18.79 21.20 -3.73
N PRO A 80 18.77 19.89 -3.40
CA PRO A 80 19.95 19.03 -3.61
C PRO A 80 20.43 18.99 -5.07
N ASN A 81 19.50 18.86 -6.03
CA ASN A 81 19.83 18.86 -7.45
C ASN A 81 20.23 20.26 -7.92
N LEU A 82 19.53 21.31 -7.46
CA LEU A 82 19.86 22.69 -7.81
C LEU A 82 21.27 23.09 -7.35
N LYS A 83 21.70 22.67 -6.16
CA LYS A 83 23.06 22.95 -5.65
C LYS A 83 24.15 22.23 -6.44
N GLN A 84 23.86 21.06 -7.00
CA GLN A 84 24.80 20.32 -7.84
C GLN A 84 24.92 20.90 -9.25
N ILE A 85 23.79 21.31 -9.84
CA ILE A 85 23.72 21.75 -11.23
C ILE A 85 24.00 23.25 -11.37
N ARG A 86 23.56 24.05 -10.38
CA ARG A 86 23.54 25.51 -10.38
C ARG A 86 22.94 26.09 -11.68
N PRO A 87 21.69 25.72 -12.02
CA PRO A 87 21.09 26.13 -13.28
C PRO A 87 20.86 27.65 -13.35
N ASP A 88 20.93 28.20 -14.55
CA ASP A 88 20.57 29.59 -14.82
C ASP A 88 19.06 29.80 -14.66
N TYR A 89 18.25 28.81 -15.06
CA TYR A 89 16.80 28.85 -14.96
C TYR A 89 16.21 27.60 -14.33
N VAL A 90 15.19 27.78 -13.49
CA VAL A 90 14.22 26.71 -13.17
C VAL A 90 12.91 27.03 -13.87
N VAL A 91 12.31 26.07 -14.54
CA VAL A 91 11.00 26.25 -15.18
C VAL A 91 9.97 25.34 -14.50
N HIS A 92 8.82 25.91 -14.14
CA HIS A 92 7.71 25.16 -13.54
C HIS A 92 6.36 25.77 -13.96
N GLY A 93 5.29 25.00 -13.82
CA GLY A 93 3.93 25.56 -13.85
C GLY A 93 3.67 26.49 -12.65
N ASP A 94 2.73 27.41 -12.75
CA ASP A 94 2.37 28.30 -11.64
C ASP A 94 1.42 27.67 -10.60
N ASP A 95 1.05 26.40 -10.79
CA ASP A 95 0.15 25.61 -9.94
C ASP A 95 0.70 25.39 -8.52
N TRP A 96 2.02 25.34 -8.37
CA TRP A 96 2.69 25.19 -7.07
C TRP A 96 2.77 26.47 -6.23
N LYS A 97 2.21 27.60 -6.68
CA LYS A 97 2.07 28.83 -5.88
C LYS A 97 1.18 28.62 -4.65
N THR A 98 0.27 27.65 -4.74
CA THR A 98 -0.60 27.23 -3.65
C THR A 98 -0.42 25.72 -3.37
N GLY A 99 -1.07 25.21 -2.32
CA GLY A 99 -1.00 23.79 -1.98
C GLY A 99 0.35 23.32 -1.39
N VAL A 100 0.56 22.00 -1.45
CA VAL A 100 1.65 21.30 -0.74
C VAL A 100 3.05 21.69 -1.22
N GLN A 101 3.20 22.11 -2.48
CA GLN A 101 4.48 22.47 -3.08
C GLN A 101 4.87 23.96 -2.86
N LYS A 102 4.02 24.76 -2.22
CA LYS A 102 4.31 26.18 -1.95
C LYS A 102 5.64 26.39 -1.20
N LYS A 103 5.95 25.49 -0.25
CA LYS A 103 7.21 25.52 0.50
C LYS A 103 8.40 25.19 -0.42
N THR A 104 8.26 24.20 -1.29
CA THR A 104 9.28 23.85 -2.31
C THR A 104 9.56 25.04 -3.23
N ARG A 105 8.51 25.71 -3.73
CA ARG A 105 8.65 26.91 -4.56
C ARG A 105 9.53 27.97 -3.91
N GLN A 106 9.27 28.28 -2.63
CA GLN A 106 10.07 29.28 -1.92
C GLN A 106 11.54 28.86 -1.80
N ARG A 107 11.79 27.61 -1.43
CA ARG A 107 13.17 27.06 -1.35
C ARG A 107 13.91 27.15 -2.68
N VAL A 108 13.22 26.93 -3.80
CA VAL A 108 13.80 27.07 -5.15
C VAL A 108 14.23 28.51 -5.40
N ILE A 109 13.36 29.49 -5.11
CA ILE A 109 13.68 30.92 -5.28
C ILE A 109 14.89 31.31 -4.42
N ASP A 110 14.86 30.95 -3.13
CA ASP A 110 15.93 31.27 -2.18
C ASP A 110 17.26 30.66 -2.63
N THR A 111 17.22 29.43 -3.15
CA THR A 111 18.41 28.71 -3.61
C THR A 111 18.97 29.30 -4.90
N LEU A 112 18.13 29.67 -5.87
CA LEU A 112 18.58 30.30 -7.11
C LEU A 112 19.23 31.67 -6.88
N ALA A 113 18.74 32.42 -5.88
CA ALA A 113 19.30 33.71 -5.50
C ALA A 113 20.77 33.62 -5.03
N GLU A 114 21.24 32.44 -4.57
CA GLU A 114 22.63 32.21 -4.16
C GLU A 114 23.62 32.38 -5.34
N TRP A 115 23.18 32.27 -6.59
CA TRP A 115 24.02 32.43 -7.79
C TRP A 115 23.42 33.29 -8.89
N GLY A 116 22.29 33.96 -8.62
CA GLY A 116 21.62 34.81 -9.61
C GLY A 116 20.84 34.04 -10.67
N GLY A 117 20.42 32.81 -10.39
CA GLY A 117 19.49 32.08 -11.25
C GLY A 117 18.05 32.61 -11.13
N GLU A 118 17.20 32.28 -12.09
CA GLU A 118 15.83 32.78 -12.17
C GLU A 118 14.78 31.65 -12.22
N LEU A 119 13.67 31.83 -11.50
CA LEU A 119 12.50 30.96 -11.61
C LEU A 119 11.56 31.51 -12.70
N VAL A 120 11.31 30.71 -13.72
CA VAL A 120 10.35 31.01 -14.80
C VAL A 120 9.08 30.18 -14.59
N GLU A 121 7.97 30.85 -14.32
CA GLU A 121 6.68 30.21 -14.08
C GLU A 121 5.76 30.35 -15.30
N ILE A 122 5.20 29.25 -15.76
CA ILE A 122 4.32 29.20 -16.93
C ILE A 122 2.88 29.01 -16.45
N PRO A 123 1.90 29.78 -16.97
CA PRO A 123 0.50 29.56 -16.65
C PRO A 123 0.08 28.11 -16.90
N TYR A 124 -0.63 27.53 -15.94
CA TYR A 124 -1.12 26.16 -16.05
C TYR A 124 -1.94 25.97 -17.33
N THR A 125 -1.66 24.90 -18.07
CA THR A 125 -2.36 24.61 -19.34
C THR A 125 -3.72 24.00 -19.04
N GLU A 126 -4.79 24.73 -19.36
CA GLU A 126 -6.18 24.28 -19.18
C GLU A 126 -6.54 23.14 -20.15
N GLY A 127 -7.46 22.26 -19.73
CA GLY A 127 -8.08 21.24 -20.58
C GLY A 127 -7.79 19.78 -20.22
N ILE A 128 -6.54 19.42 -19.87
CA ILE A 128 -6.17 18.04 -19.46
C ILE A 128 -5.13 18.08 -18.34
N SER A 129 -5.47 17.50 -17.19
CA SER A 129 -4.55 17.31 -16.06
C SER A 129 -4.16 15.86 -15.82
N SER A 130 -2.99 15.64 -15.22
CA SER A 130 -2.58 14.33 -14.73
C SER A 130 -3.61 13.74 -13.75
N THR A 131 -4.25 14.57 -12.93
CA THR A 131 -5.30 14.14 -12.00
C THR A 131 -6.52 13.58 -12.74
N GLN A 132 -6.98 14.27 -13.79
CA GLN A 132 -8.10 13.80 -14.62
C GLN A 132 -7.76 12.50 -15.35
N LEU A 133 -6.61 12.42 -16.00
CA LEU A 133 -6.18 11.19 -16.68
C LEU A 133 -6.08 10.01 -15.70
N ASN A 134 -5.58 10.27 -14.50
CA ASN A 134 -5.49 9.26 -13.46
C ASN A 134 -6.85 8.79 -12.96
N ALA A 135 -7.84 9.69 -12.87
CA ALA A 135 -9.21 9.33 -12.55
C ALA A 135 -9.82 8.46 -13.65
N SER A 136 -9.59 8.80 -14.93
CA SER A 136 -10.05 8.00 -16.07
C SER A 136 -9.41 6.60 -16.10
N VAL A 137 -8.11 6.49 -15.83
CA VAL A 137 -7.45 5.17 -15.72
C VAL A 137 -8.04 4.35 -14.57
N LYS A 138 -8.34 4.97 -13.43
CA LYS A 138 -9.02 4.29 -12.32
C LYS A 138 -10.41 3.79 -12.70
N GLN A 139 -11.16 4.57 -13.49
CA GLN A 139 -12.49 4.18 -13.98
C GLN A 139 -12.46 2.99 -14.94
N ILE A 140 -11.39 2.85 -15.75
CA ILE A 140 -11.21 1.69 -16.63
C ILE A 140 -10.84 0.43 -15.82
N GLY A 141 -10.27 0.61 -14.62
CA GLY A 141 -9.86 -0.47 -13.70
C GLY A 141 -8.36 -0.74 -13.72
N THR A 142 -7.95 -1.89 -13.18
CA THR A 142 -6.54 -2.29 -13.14
C THR A 142 -6.36 -3.75 -13.54
N THR A 143 -5.31 -4.04 -14.29
CA THR A 143 -5.00 -5.42 -14.67
C THR A 143 -4.40 -6.18 -13.49
N PRO A 144 -4.55 -7.52 -13.44
CA PRO A 144 -3.98 -8.35 -12.37
C PRO A 144 -2.49 -8.08 -12.11
N ASN A 145 -1.68 -7.96 -13.16
CA ASN A 145 -0.23 -7.73 -13.03
C ASN A 145 0.08 -6.35 -12.42
N VAL A 146 -0.63 -5.30 -12.84
CA VAL A 146 -0.42 -3.94 -12.29
C VAL A 146 -0.83 -3.89 -10.81
N ARG A 147 -1.95 -4.54 -10.45
CA ARG A 147 -2.41 -4.63 -9.06
C ARG A 147 -1.39 -5.38 -8.19
N MET A 148 -0.96 -6.55 -8.64
CA MET A 148 -0.03 -7.41 -7.94
C MET A 148 1.29 -6.68 -7.63
N ALA A 149 1.93 -6.10 -8.65
CA ALA A 149 3.20 -5.39 -8.53
C ALA A 149 3.13 -4.13 -7.65
N ARG A 150 1.92 -3.56 -7.45
CA ARG A 150 1.75 -2.30 -6.71
C ARG A 150 2.18 -2.41 -5.25
N LEU A 151 2.03 -3.57 -4.61
CA LEU A 151 2.40 -3.75 -3.20
C LEU A 151 3.89 -3.54 -2.97
N ARG A 152 4.75 -4.16 -3.78
CA ARG A 152 6.21 -3.98 -3.69
C ARG A 152 6.60 -2.52 -3.85
N ARG A 153 6.07 -1.87 -4.89
CA ARG A 153 6.34 -0.44 -5.13
C ARG A 153 5.89 0.46 -3.97
N LEU A 154 4.75 0.15 -3.35
CA LEU A 154 4.28 0.88 -2.17
C LEU A 154 5.22 0.68 -0.97
N ILE A 155 5.64 -0.56 -0.70
CA ILE A 155 6.60 -0.88 0.37
C ILE A 155 7.93 -0.14 0.16
N ASP A 156 8.41 -0.06 -1.08
CA ASP A 156 9.67 0.60 -1.41
C ASP A 156 9.57 2.14 -1.40
N SER A 157 8.35 2.68 -1.58
CA SER A 157 8.14 4.13 -1.76
C SER A 157 7.59 4.84 -0.53
N LYS A 158 6.98 4.11 0.41
CA LYS A 158 6.31 4.69 1.58
C LYS A 158 6.97 4.23 2.89
N PRO A 159 6.99 5.08 3.93
CA PRO A 159 7.44 4.66 5.25
C PRO A 159 6.55 3.54 5.82
N ILE A 160 5.23 3.63 5.58
CA ILE A 160 4.24 2.62 5.97
C ILE A 160 3.22 2.46 4.85
N VAL A 161 2.90 1.20 4.55
CA VAL A 161 1.75 0.77 3.75
C VAL A 161 0.60 0.42 4.69
N ARG A 162 -0.50 1.15 4.59
CA ARG A 162 -1.70 0.96 5.41
C ARG A 162 -2.66 0.00 4.74
N VAL A 163 -3.04 -1.07 5.41
CA VAL A 163 -3.91 -2.10 4.84
C VAL A 163 -5.14 -2.26 5.71
N LEU A 164 -6.33 -2.19 5.11
CA LEU A 164 -7.60 -2.38 5.81
C LEU A 164 -8.23 -3.71 5.43
N GLU A 165 -8.81 -4.41 6.40
CA GLU A 165 -9.55 -5.65 6.15
C GLU A 165 -10.70 -5.48 5.17
N THR A 166 -10.96 -6.49 4.35
CA THR A 166 -12.10 -6.54 3.43
C THR A 166 -12.68 -7.96 3.37
N HIS A 167 -14.01 -8.05 3.29
CA HIS A 167 -14.79 -9.30 3.28
C HIS A 167 -16.02 -9.25 2.34
N SER A 168 -16.14 -8.18 1.55
CA SER A 168 -17.21 -7.95 0.55
C SER A 168 -16.82 -6.80 -0.39
N GLY A 169 -17.50 -6.69 -1.54
CA GLY A 169 -17.34 -5.54 -2.45
C GLY A 169 -17.53 -4.18 -1.78
N ILE A 170 -18.51 -4.05 -0.87
CA ILE A 170 -18.75 -2.81 -0.11
C ILE A 170 -17.57 -2.46 0.81
N SER A 171 -17.07 -3.44 1.57
CA SER A 171 -15.87 -3.21 2.40
C SER A 171 -14.64 -2.84 1.54
N GLY A 172 -14.54 -3.43 0.33
CA GLY A 172 -13.55 -3.07 -0.68
C GLY A 172 -13.68 -1.62 -1.13
N LEU A 173 -14.88 -1.17 -1.48
CA LEU A 173 -15.15 0.23 -1.88
C LEU A 173 -14.80 1.23 -0.78
N ILE A 174 -15.10 0.90 0.47
CA ILE A 174 -14.70 1.73 1.63
C ILE A 174 -13.16 1.80 1.71
N ALA A 175 -12.47 0.66 1.67
CA ALA A 175 -11.01 0.63 1.68
C ALA A 175 -10.38 1.34 0.46
N GLU A 176 -11.04 1.33 -0.70
CA GLU A 176 -10.61 2.02 -1.93
C GLU A 176 -10.71 3.54 -1.81
N THR A 177 -11.78 4.05 -1.19
CA THR A 177 -12.15 5.48 -1.26
C THR A 177 -11.88 6.26 0.03
N ALA A 178 -11.78 5.60 1.18
CA ALA A 178 -11.57 6.26 2.46
C ALA A 178 -10.24 7.05 2.48
N SER A 179 -10.35 8.35 2.73
CA SER A 179 -9.24 9.28 2.85
C SER A 179 -9.58 10.42 3.81
N THR A 180 -8.55 11.03 4.41
CA THR A 180 -8.68 12.19 5.31
C THR A 180 -7.42 13.06 5.27
N GLN A 181 -7.43 14.23 5.92
CA GLN A 181 -6.25 15.07 6.11
C GLN A 181 -5.61 14.81 7.49
N ARG A 182 -4.31 14.49 7.51
CA ARG A 182 -3.49 14.40 8.73
C ARG A 182 -2.19 15.17 8.49
N ASP A 183 -1.87 16.12 9.36
CA ASP A 183 -0.66 16.96 9.27
C ASP A 183 -0.46 17.68 7.91
N GLY A 184 -1.58 18.09 7.29
CA GLY A 184 -1.58 18.78 5.99
C GLY A 184 -1.29 17.85 4.79
N GLN A 185 -1.37 16.53 4.99
CA GLN A 185 -1.26 15.53 3.93
C GLN A 185 -2.54 14.71 3.85
N THR A 186 -2.91 14.33 2.62
CA THR A 186 -3.97 13.34 2.40
C THR A 186 -3.45 11.96 2.81
N VAL A 187 -4.15 11.31 3.74
CA VAL A 187 -3.87 9.93 4.16
C VAL A 187 -5.05 9.05 3.76
N GLU A 188 -4.73 7.90 3.16
CA GLU A 188 -5.68 6.90 2.69
C GLU A 188 -5.14 5.50 2.99
N PHE A 189 -5.99 4.48 2.89
CA PHE A 189 -5.51 3.10 2.89
C PHE A 189 -4.79 2.78 1.58
N ASP A 190 -3.69 2.05 1.65
CA ASP A 190 -2.83 1.71 0.51
C ASP A 190 -3.16 0.35 -0.10
N GLY A 191 -3.80 -0.52 0.67
CA GLY A 191 -4.13 -1.89 0.27
C GLY A 191 -5.27 -2.48 1.08
N MET A 192 -5.62 -3.72 0.73
CA MET A 192 -6.71 -4.49 1.33
C MET A 192 -6.18 -5.79 1.94
N TRP A 193 -6.81 -6.23 3.02
CA TRP A 193 -6.50 -7.50 3.69
C TRP A 193 -7.71 -8.43 3.60
N SER A 194 -7.59 -9.51 2.81
CA SER A 194 -8.59 -10.57 2.79
C SER A 194 -8.40 -11.45 4.03
N SER A 195 -9.05 -11.02 5.11
CA SER A 195 -8.99 -11.65 6.43
C SER A 195 -9.78 -12.95 6.43
N SER A 196 -9.17 -14.07 6.85
CA SER A 196 -9.93 -15.32 7.05
C SER A 196 -11.01 -15.13 8.12
N LEU A 197 -10.72 -14.33 9.15
CA LEU A 197 -11.64 -14.04 10.25
C LEU A 197 -12.87 -13.29 9.76
N THR A 198 -12.71 -12.21 8.98
CA THR A 198 -13.87 -11.39 8.58
C THR A 198 -14.69 -12.08 7.50
N ASP A 199 -14.07 -12.85 6.61
CA ASP A 199 -14.77 -13.68 5.61
C ASP A 199 -15.53 -14.87 6.25
N SER A 200 -14.94 -15.57 7.22
CA SER A 200 -15.67 -16.61 7.97
C SER A 200 -16.80 -16.02 8.82
N THR A 201 -16.53 -14.94 9.55
CA THR A 201 -17.53 -14.31 10.43
C THR A 201 -18.70 -13.74 9.64
N SER A 202 -18.47 -13.12 8.47
CA SER A 202 -19.55 -12.59 7.62
C SER A 202 -20.51 -13.69 7.13
N ARG A 203 -20.02 -14.93 7.07
CA ARG A 203 -20.79 -16.13 6.72
C ARG A 203 -21.37 -16.87 7.93
N GLY A 204 -21.22 -16.31 9.14
CA GLY A 204 -21.65 -16.97 10.39
C GLY A 204 -20.86 -18.24 10.72
N LYS A 205 -19.62 -18.37 10.23
CA LYS A 205 -18.75 -19.52 10.44
C LYS A 205 -17.56 -19.15 11.34
N PRO A 206 -17.01 -20.11 12.10
CA PRO A 206 -15.78 -19.89 12.86
C PRO A 206 -14.54 -19.81 11.95
N ASP A 207 -13.54 -19.05 12.39
CA ASP A 207 -12.22 -18.87 11.75
C ASP A 207 -11.30 -20.08 12.05
N ILE A 208 -11.62 -21.21 11.43
CA ILE A 208 -10.94 -22.49 11.59
C ILE A 208 -10.69 -23.20 10.24
N GLU A 209 -10.46 -22.42 9.18
CA GLU A 209 -10.38 -22.92 7.79
C GLU A 209 -11.68 -23.59 7.30
N ALA A 210 -12.83 -23.26 7.91
CA ALA A 210 -14.14 -23.81 7.53
C ALA A 210 -14.71 -23.23 6.21
N VAL A 211 -14.15 -22.12 5.73
CA VAL A 211 -14.47 -21.51 4.43
C VAL A 211 -13.44 -22.00 3.43
N ASP A 212 -13.89 -22.72 2.41
CA ASP A 212 -12.99 -23.30 1.42
C ASP A 212 -12.39 -22.22 0.49
N ILE A 213 -11.25 -22.54 -0.11
CA ILE A 213 -10.52 -21.61 -0.97
C ILE A 213 -11.35 -21.09 -2.14
N THR A 214 -12.26 -21.89 -2.73
CA THR A 214 -13.10 -21.46 -3.85
C THR A 214 -14.01 -20.31 -3.43
N SER A 215 -14.64 -20.45 -2.25
CA SER A 215 -15.48 -19.40 -1.67
C SER A 215 -14.69 -18.12 -1.41
N ARG A 216 -13.46 -18.23 -0.89
CA ARG A 216 -12.59 -17.07 -0.64
C ARG A 216 -12.14 -16.39 -1.93
N LEU A 217 -11.81 -17.16 -2.97
CA LEU A 217 -11.45 -16.63 -4.30
C LEU A 217 -12.62 -15.90 -4.96
N ASN A 218 -13.86 -16.37 -4.78
CA ASN A 218 -15.05 -15.68 -5.28
C ASN A 218 -15.22 -14.31 -4.61
N THR A 219 -15.05 -14.23 -3.29
CA THR A 219 -15.08 -12.94 -2.57
C THR A 219 -13.98 -11.99 -3.06
N ILE A 220 -12.78 -12.50 -3.37
CA ILE A 220 -11.71 -11.67 -3.96
C ILE A 220 -12.13 -11.13 -5.33
N ASN A 221 -12.77 -11.94 -6.18
CA ASN A 221 -13.26 -11.47 -7.48
C ASN A 221 -14.28 -10.33 -7.32
N GLU A 222 -15.28 -10.51 -6.44
CA GLU A 222 -16.27 -9.47 -6.13
C GLU A 222 -15.61 -8.17 -5.64
N ILE A 223 -14.57 -8.28 -4.81
CA ILE A 223 -13.79 -7.12 -4.36
C ILE A 223 -13.02 -6.49 -5.55
N PHE A 224 -12.41 -7.29 -6.41
CA PHE A 224 -11.58 -6.81 -7.50
C PHE A 224 -12.36 -6.14 -8.63
N GLU A 225 -13.64 -6.50 -8.83
CA GLU A 225 -14.54 -5.84 -9.78
C GLU A 225 -14.75 -4.36 -9.46
N VAL A 226 -14.67 -3.97 -8.19
CA VAL A 226 -15.03 -2.60 -7.72
C VAL A 226 -13.85 -1.85 -7.10
N THR A 227 -12.63 -2.39 -7.18
CA THR A 227 -11.45 -1.81 -6.50
C THR A 227 -10.20 -1.83 -7.39
N THR A 228 -9.18 -1.06 -7.04
CA THR A 228 -7.90 -1.03 -7.77
C THR A 228 -6.66 -1.18 -6.87
N LYS A 229 -6.80 -1.08 -5.55
CA LYS A 229 -5.70 -1.25 -4.59
C LYS A 229 -5.20 -2.71 -4.53
N PRO A 230 -3.92 -2.92 -4.14
CA PRO A 230 -3.37 -4.25 -3.91
C PRO A 230 -4.12 -4.96 -2.79
N LEU A 231 -4.12 -6.29 -2.82
CA LEU A 231 -4.72 -7.12 -1.78
C LEU A 231 -3.73 -8.15 -1.28
N ILE A 232 -3.67 -8.27 0.05
CA ILE A 232 -2.91 -9.26 0.79
C ILE A 232 -3.91 -10.30 1.29
N PHE A 233 -3.63 -11.57 1.01
CA PHE A 233 -4.49 -12.70 1.37
C PHE A 233 -4.00 -13.39 2.65
N ASP A 234 -4.89 -13.59 3.63
CA ASP A 234 -4.63 -14.48 4.77
C ASP A 234 -4.63 -15.92 4.26
N GLY A 235 -3.47 -16.56 4.19
CA GLY A 235 -3.30 -17.92 3.73
C GLY A 235 -3.46 -18.98 4.82
N ASP A 236 -3.89 -18.60 6.04
CA ASP A 236 -3.98 -19.49 7.18
C ASP A 236 -2.64 -20.24 7.38
N THR A 237 -2.66 -21.56 7.60
CA THR A 237 -1.44 -22.40 7.71
C THR A 237 -0.80 -22.75 6.36
N GLY A 238 -1.39 -22.30 5.24
CA GLY A 238 -1.07 -22.72 3.89
C GLY A 238 -1.64 -24.08 3.49
N GLY A 239 -2.26 -24.82 4.42
CA GLY A 239 -2.81 -26.14 4.19
C GLY A 239 -1.73 -27.16 3.76
N LYS A 240 -2.14 -28.15 2.96
CA LYS A 240 -1.22 -29.17 2.45
C LYS A 240 -0.26 -28.56 1.41
N PRO A 241 1.06 -28.82 1.47
CA PRO A 241 2.03 -28.29 0.50
C PRO A 241 1.63 -28.56 -0.96
N GLU A 242 1.10 -29.74 -1.27
CA GLU A 242 0.66 -30.12 -2.61
C GLU A 242 -0.48 -29.23 -3.13
N HIS A 243 -1.33 -28.73 -2.24
CA HIS A 243 -2.43 -27.82 -2.57
C HIS A 243 -1.96 -26.36 -2.61
N LEU A 244 -1.05 -25.98 -1.70
CA LEU A 244 -0.52 -24.62 -1.58
C LEU A 244 0.01 -24.09 -2.91
N GLY A 245 0.72 -24.91 -3.69
CA GLY A 245 1.22 -24.51 -5.00
C GLY A 245 0.12 -24.11 -5.99
N PHE A 246 -1.04 -24.79 -5.98
CA PHE A 246 -2.19 -24.41 -6.81
C PHE A 246 -2.88 -23.16 -6.28
N THR A 247 -2.95 -22.99 -4.96
CA THR A 247 -3.48 -21.79 -4.30
C THR A 247 -2.67 -20.56 -4.71
N VAL A 248 -1.34 -20.62 -4.63
CA VAL A 248 -0.45 -19.52 -5.04
C VAL A 248 -0.70 -19.13 -6.49
N ARG A 249 -0.69 -20.09 -7.43
CA ARG A 249 -0.95 -19.81 -8.84
C ARG A 249 -2.35 -19.21 -9.09
N SER A 250 -3.34 -19.63 -8.31
CA SER A 250 -4.71 -19.11 -8.43
C SER A 250 -4.83 -17.68 -7.94
N LEU A 251 -4.27 -17.38 -6.76
CA LEU A 251 -4.22 -16.03 -6.20
C LEU A 251 -3.46 -15.08 -7.12
N GLU A 252 -2.30 -15.51 -7.61
CA GLU A 252 -1.47 -14.74 -8.51
C GLU A 252 -2.20 -14.44 -9.83
N ARG A 253 -2.86 -15.43 -10.44
CA ARG A 253 -3.65 -15.21 -11.66
C ARG A 253 -4.80 -14.23 -11.46
N LEU A 254 -5.41 -14.17 -10.28
CA LEU A 254 -6.45 -13.18 -9.96
C LEU A 254 -5.88 -11.77 -9.76
N GLY A 255 -4.58 -11.63 -9.48
CA GLY A 255 -3.94 -10.34 -9.21
C GLY A 255 -3.80 -10.00 -7.72
N VAL A 256 -3.92 -10.99 -6.84
CA VAL A 256 -3.56 -10.84 -5.42
C VAL A 256 -2.07 -10.52 -5.33
N SER A 257 -1.70 -9.57 -4.47
CA SER A 257 -0.32 -9.09 -4.37
C SER A 257 0.56 -9.94 -3.46
N ALA A 258 -0.02 -10.51 -2.40
CA ALA A 258 0.71 -11.31 -1.44
C ALA A 258 -0.17 -12.36 -0.78
N ILE A 259 0.44 -13.47 -0.36
CA ILE A 259 -0.12 -14.42 0.60
C ILE A 259 0.69 -14.35 1.90
N ILE A 260 0.01 -14.32 3.04
CA ILE A 260 0.61 -14.49 4.36
C ILE A 260 0.24 -15.89 4.88
N ILE A 261 1.21 -16.77 5.12
CA ILE A 261 0.98 -18.08 5.75
C ILE A 261 1.62 -18.11 7.14
N GLU A 262 0.98 -18.78 8.10
CA GLU A 262 1.41 -18.84 9.51
C GLU A 262 2.03 -20.19 9.89
N ASP A 263 3.01 -20.17 10.77
CA ASP A 263 3.82 -21.35 11.14
C ASP A 263 3.21 -22.25 12.22
N LYS A 264 1.88 -22.34 12.27
CA LYS A 264 1.14 -23.26 13.16
C LYS A 264 0.96 -24.66 12.58
N GLU A 265 0.72 -25.61 13.49
CA GLU A 265 0.26 -26.96 13.17
C GLU A 265 -1.22 -27.16 13.53
N GLY A 266 -1.87 -28.07 12.81
CA GLY A 266 -3.26 -28.44 13.06
C GLY A 266 -4.28 -27.49 12.44
N LEU A 267 -5.55 -27.68 12.79
CA LEU A 267 -6.63 -26.77 12.38
C LEU A 267 -6.37 -25.39 12.97
N LYS A 268 -6.29 -24.36 12.12
CA LYS A 268 -6.19 -22.96 12.57
C LYS A 268 -7.23 -22.70 13.66
N ARG A 269 -6.81 -22.03 14.73
CA ARG A 269 -7.72 -21.30 15.62
C ARG A 269 -7.18 -19.91 15.82
N ASN A 270 -8.09 -18.95 15.76
CA ASN A 270 -7.78 -17.55 15.78
C ASN A 270 -6.92 -17.13 17.00
N SER A 271 -5.84 -16.40 16.74
CA SER A 271 -4.80 -15.99 17.70
C SER A 271 -5.31 -15.12 18.85
N LEU A 272 -6.53 -14.58 18.76
CA LEU A 272 -7.14 -13.76 19.80
C LEU A 272 -7.83 -14.60 20.90
N TYR A 273 -8.09 -15.89 20.67
CA TYR A 273 -8.81 -16.77 21.61
C TYR A 273 -7.89 -17.55 22.56
N GLY A 274 -6.96 -16.87 23.24
CA GLY A 274 -6.16 -17.46 24.34
C GLY A 274 -5.46 -18.79 24.03
N ASN A 275 -4.96 -19.47 25.08
CA ASN A 275 -4.31 -20.78 25.01
C ASN A 275 -5.18 -21.90 25.60
N ASP A 276 -6.50 -21.74 25.66
CA ASP A 276 -7.42 -22.69 26.30
C ASP A 276 -7.46 -24.07 25.59
N VAL A 277 -6.90 -24.16 24.38
CA VAL A 277 -6.62 -25.39 23.64
C VAL A 277 -5.16 -25.36 23.20
N ALA A 278 -4.40 -26.43 23.48
CA ALA A 278 -2.98 -26.52 23.11
C ALA A 278 -2.78 -26.34 21.59
N GLN A 279 -2.15 -25.25 21.19
CA GLN A 279 -1.68 -25.00 19.83
C GLN A 279 -0.19 -25.34 19.76
N THR A 280 0.24 -25.97 18.67
CA THR A 280 1.66 -26.23 18.42
C THR A 280 2.14 -25.45 17.21
N GLN A 281 3.43 -25.11 17.23
CA GLN A 281 4.11 -24.47 16.12
C GLN A 281 4.80 -25.55 15.29
N SER A 282 4.79 -25.39 13.98
CA SER A 282 5.53 -26.26 13.07
C SER A 282 7.03 -26.13 13.32
N SER A 283 7.75 -27.22 13.07
CA SER A 283 9.21 -27.17 13.03
C SER A 283 9.68 -26.17 11.97
N ILE A 284 10.82 -25.52 12.22
CA ILE A 284 11.43 -24.57 11.27
C ILE A 284 11.60 -25.21 9.89
N ASP A 285 12.03 -26.47 9.84
CA ASP A 285 12.26 -27.20 8.58
C ASP A 285 10.96 -27.46 7.80
N ASP A 286 9.89 -27.86 8.48
CA ASP A 286 8.58 -28.08 7.84
C ASP A 286 8.02 -26.78 7.27
N PHE A 287 8.09 -25.69 8.04
CA PHE A 287 7.60 -24.41 7.55
C PHE A 287 8.46 -23.83 6.43
N CYS A 288 9.79 -24.00 6.52
CA CYS A 288 10.72 -23.68 5.43
C CYS A 288 10.36 -24.45 4.15
N HIS A 289 9.97 -25.72 4.26
CA HIS A 289 9.51 -26.50 3.12
C HIS A 289 8.24 -25.90 2.49
N ARG A 290 7.24 -25.53 3.29
CA ARG A 290 6.02 -24.87 2.81
C ARG A 290 6.30 -23.55 2.10
N LEU A 291 7.15 -22.70 2.69
CA LEU A 291 7.58 -21.44 2.09
C LEU A 291 8.27 -21.65 0.74
N LYS A 292 9.16 -22.64 0.63
CA LYS A 292 9.79 -23.01 -0.66
C LYS A 292 8.76 -23.47 -1.68
N VAL A 293 7.77 -24.28 -1.29
CA VAL A 293 6.70 -24.72 -2.20
C VAL A 293 5.89 -23.54 -2.71
N ALA A 294 5.54 -22.58 -1.83
CA ALA A 294 4.84 -21.37 -2.22
C ALA A 294 5.69 -20.52 -3.18
N LYS A 295 6.95 -20.23 -2.84
CA LYS A 295 7.88 -19.45 -3.67
C LYS A 295 8.16 -20.08 -5.04
N ASN A 296 8.39 -21.39 -5.08
CA ASN A 296 8.65 -22.11 -6.33
C ASN A 296 7.40 -22.23 -7.22
N SER A 297 6.21 -21.98 -6.67
CA SER A 297 4.95 -22.03 -7.42
C SER A 297 4.58 -20.70 -8.07
N GLN A 298 5.29 -19.61 -7.76
CA GLN A 298 5.07 -18.29 -8.34
C GLN A 298 5.41 -18.28 -9.83
N VAL A 299 4.65 -17.50 -10.59
CA VAL A 299 4.86 -17.29 -12.04
C VAL A 299 5.66 -15.99 -12.28
N THR A 300 5.46 -14.99 -11.43
CA THR A 300 6.09 -13.67 -11.49
C THR A 300 6.98 -13.44 -10.27
N ARG A 301 7.81 -12.39 -10.34
CA ARG A 301 8.59 -11.92 -9.19
C ARG A 301 7.80 -10.97 -8.29
N ASP A 302 6.64 -10.51 -8.75
CA ASP A 302 5.86 -9.46 -8.10
C ASP A 302 5.01 -10.01 -6.95
N PHE A 303 4.44 -11.21 -7.10
CA PHE A 303 3.75 -11.91 -6.01
C PHE A 303 4.68 -12.04 -4.79
N MET A 304 4.15 -11.85 -3.59
CA MET A 304 4.91 -12.00 -2.34
C MET A 304 4.40 -13.18 -1.52
N VAL A 305 5.32 -13.95 -0.94
CA VAL A 305 5.05 -14.92 0.11
C VAL A 305 5.59 -14.36 1.42
N ILE A 306 4.72 -14.12 2.39
CA ILE A 306 5.08 -13.54 3.68
C ILE A 306 4.88 -14.61 4.76
N ALA A 307 5.90 -14.78 5.59
CA ALA A 307 5.87 -15.72 6.70
C ALA A 307 5.35 -15.03 7.96
N ARG A 308 4.24 -15.51 8.51
CA ARG A 308 3.71 -15.09 9.80
C ARG A 308 4.25 -15.99 10.91
N ILE A 309 4.93 -15.36 11.86
CA ILE A 309 5.57 -16.01 13.00
C ILE A 309 4.64 -15.92 14.20
N GLU A 310 4.23 -17.08 14.74
CA GLU A 310 3.32 -17.18 15.88
C GLU A 310 4.04 -17.39 17.22
N SER A 311 5.37 -17.27 17.27
CA SER A 311 6.19 -17.52 18.47
C SER A 311 5.78 -16.69 19.68
N LEU A 312 5.45 -15.39 19.51
CA LEU A 312 5.00 -14.54 20.62
C LEU A 312 3.56 -14.89 21.04
N ILE A 313 2.70 -15.26 20.09
CA ILE A 313 1.33 -15.74 20.38
C ILE A 313 1.37 -17.00 21.25
N LEU A 314 2.30 -17.91 20.93
CA LEU A 314 2.50 -19.21 21.59
C LEU A 314 3.50 -19.16 22.75
N GLU A 315 3.89 -17.96 23.19
CA GLU A 315 4.77 -17.74 24.35
C GLU A 315 6.13 -18.46 24.26
N GLN A 316 6.64 -18.71 23.05
CA GLN A 316 7.98 -19.28 22.80
C GLN A 316 9.11 -18.25 23.01
N GLY A 317 8.77 -16.96 23.00
CA GLY A 317 9.67 -15.86 23.28
C GLY A 317 10.32 -15.23 22.04
N LEU A 318 11.08 -14.17 22.29
CA LEU A 318 11.72 -13.34 21.27
C LEU A 318 12.80 -14.09 20.48
N ASP A 319 13.63 -14.88 21.16
CA ASP A 319 14.75 -15.58 20.52
C ASP A 319 14.26 -16.61 19.48
N ASP A 320 13.23 -17.39 19.80
CA ASP A 320 12.60 -18.33 18.84
C ASP A 320 11.98 -17.57 17.65
N ALA A 321 11.33 -16.44 17.90
CA ALA A 321 10.76 -15.61 16.83
C ALA A 321 11.86 -15.12 15.86
N LEU A 322 13.00 -14.68 16.38
CA LEU A 322 14.13 -14.21 15.58
C LEU A 322 14.83 -15.35 14.83
N GLU A 323 15.00 -16.51 15.46
CA GLU A 323 15.56 -17.72 14.83
C GLU A 323 14.71 -18.14 13.63
N ARG A 324 13.38 -18.18 13.79
CA ARG A 324 12.42 -18.46 12.72
C ARG A 324 12.48 -17.43 11.61
N ALA A 325 12.44 -16.14 11.94
CA ALA A 325 12.56 -15.07 10.95
C ALA A 325 13.82 -15.23 10.11
N LYS A 326 14.96 -15.51 10.75
CA LYS A 326 16.24 -15.72 10.09
C LYS A 326 16.19 -16.93 9.15
N ALA A 327 15.73 -18.08 9.64
CA ALA A 327 15.62 -19.30 8.84
C ALA A 327 14.73 -19.10 7.60
N TYR A 328 13.55 -18.48 7.78
CA TYR A 328 12.57 -18.26 6.72
C TYR A 328 13.10 -17.32 5.62
N ILE A 329 13.94 -16.36 5.99
CA ILE A 329 14.61 -15.45 5.05
C ILE A 329 15.79 -16.14 4.34
N GLU A 330 16.66 -16.83 5.09
CA GLU A 330 17.90 -17.42 4.55
C GLU A 330 17.64 -18.49 3.50
N ILE A 331 16.57 -19.27 3.65
CA ILE A 331 16.17 -20.26 2.64
C ILE A 331 15.60 -19.63 1.35
N GLY A 332 15.45 -18.30 1.29
CA GLY A 332 14.80 -17.57 0.19
C GLY A 332 13.28 -17.80 0.13
N GLY A 333 12.69 -18.28 1.23
CA GLY A 333 11.28 -18.68 1.32
C GLY A 333 10.30 -17.53 1.58
N ALA A 334 10.79 -16.44 2.18
CA ALA A 334 9.96 -15.30 2.58
C ALA A 334 10.39 -14.00 1.88
N ASP A 335 9.43 -13.32 1.25
CA ASP A 335 9.55 -11.95 0.75
C ASP A 335 9.28 -10.90 1.85
N GLY A 336 8.77 -11.32 3.00
CA GLY A 336 8.46 -10.49 4.16
C GLY A 336 8.21 -11.35 5.39
N ILE A 337 8.35 -10.74 6.56
CA ILE A 337 8.03 -11.35 7.86
C ILE A 337 6.83 -10.61 8.45
N MET A 338 5.86 -11.34 8.96
CA MET A 338 4.82 -10.82 9.84
C MET A 338 5.09 -11.31 11.25
N ILE A 339 5.28 -10.39 12.19
CA ILE A 339 5.32 -10.70 13.61
C ILE A 339 3.97 -10.36 14.24
N HIS A 340 3.43 -11.27 15.06
CA HIS A 340 2.14 -11.08 15.68
C HIS A 340 2.22 -11.24 17.20
N SER A 341 1.39 -10.45 17.89
CA SER A 341 1.26 -10.42 19.34
C SER A 341 -0.21 -10.27 19.71
N ARG A 342 -0.60 -10.91 20.80
CA ARG A 342 -1.92 -10.77 21.43
C ARG A 342 -1.88 -9.86 22.66
N GLN A 343 -0.71 -9.38 23.06
CA GLN A 343 -0.55 -8.49 24.19
C GLN A 343 -1.15 -7.12 23.87
N ASN A 344 -1.68 -6.47 24.90
CA ASN A 344 -2.11 -5.09 24.78
C ASN A 344 -0.92 -4.15 24.71
N ASP A 345 0.21 -4.46 25.32
CA ASP A 345 1.43 -3.65 25.27
C ASP A 345 2.22 -3.95 23.98
N PRO A 346 2.61 -2.94 23.16
CA PRO A 346 3.42 -3.17 21.96
C PRO A 346 4.87 -3.55 22.25
N GLN A 347 5.34 -3.53 23.51
CA GLN A 347 6.76 -3.67 23.83
C GLN A 347 7.40 -4.93 23.23
N GLU A 348 6.76 -6.11 23.30
CA GLU A 348 7.36 -7.34 22.72
C GLU A 348 7.48 -7.28 21.19
N VAL A 349 6.58 -6.56 20.52
CA VAL A 349 6.66 -6.31 19.07
C VAL A 349 7.76 -5.31 18.78
N PHE A 350 7.90 -4.26 19.60
CA PHE A 350 9.00 -3.30 19.47
C PHE A 350 10.37 -3.95 19.67
N ASP A 351 10.52 -4.82 20.67
CA ASP A 351 11.75 -5.57 20.93
C ASP A 351 12.11 -6.46 19.72
N PHE A 352 11.11 -7.12 19.12
CA PHE A 352 11.31 -7.85 17.86
C PHE A 352 11.75 -6.94 16.72
N CYS A 353 11.09 -5.79 16.52
CA CYS A 353 11.46 -4.84 15.47
C CYS A 353 12.91 -4.35 15.63
N ASP A 354 13.31 -3.98 16.84
CA ASP A 354 14.65 -3.45 17.14
C ASP A 354 15.75 -4.50 16.96
N ALA A 355 15.46 -5.76 17.28
CA ALA A 355 16.37 -6.88 17.01
C ALA A 355 16.42 -7.24 15.51
N TYR A 356 15.26 -7.31 14.85
CA TYR A 356 15.12 -7.62 13.43
C TYR A 356 15.75 -6.56 12.53
N ALA A 357 15.80 -5.29 12.96
CA ALA A 357 16.49 -4.21 12.26
C ALA A 357 17.99 -4.48 12.05
N LYS A 358 18.60 -5.38 12.83
CA LYS A 358 20.02 -5.74 12.75
C LYS A 358 20.31 -6.82 11.70
N PHE A 359 19.29 -7.36 11.02
CA PHE A 359 19.48 -8.41 10.01
C PHE A 359 20.07 -7.82 8.73
N GLU A 360 21.15 -8.41 8.20
CA GLU A 360 21.80 -7.94 6.96
C GLU A 360 20.87 -8.05 5.74
N ASN A 361 20.14 -9.16 5.63
CA ASN A 361 19.21 -9.45 4.54
C ASN A 361 17.74 -9.25 4.95
N ARG A 362 17.49 -8.21 5.76
CA ARG A 362 16.16 -7.88 6.26
C ARG A 362 15.13 -7.81 5.13
N LYS A 363 14.00 -8.48 5.32
CA LYS A 363 12.81 -8.37 4.46
C LYS A 363 11.77 -7.42 5.07
N PRO A 364 10.85 -6.87 4.26
CA PRO A 364 9.73 -6.08 4.76
C PRO A 364 9.06 -6.70 5.98
N LEU A 365 8.78 -5.87 6.99
CA LEU A 365 8.15 -6.28 8.23
C LEU A 365 6.68 -5.84 8.25
N VAL A 366 5.80 -6.78 8.60
CA VAL A 366 4.34 -6.61 8.68
C VAL A 366 3.91 -6.78 10.14
N VAL A 367 2.98 -5.94 10.60
CA VAL A 367 2.38 -6.03 11.94
C VAL A 367 0.87 -5.85 11.90
N VAL A 368 0.20 -6.36 12.93
CA VAL A 368 -1.27 -6.30 13.09
C VAL A 368 -1.60 -5.74 14.48
N PRO A 369 -1.69 -4.41 14.66
CA PRO A 369 -1.89 -3.77 15.96
C PRO A 369 -3.35 -3.83 16.43
N THR A 370 -3.97 -5.02 16.39
CA THR A 370 -5.36 -5.19 16.85
C THR A 370 -5.45 -5.18 18.38
N SER A 371 -4.53 -5.87 19.06
CA SER A 371 -4.44 -5.89 20.53
C SER A 371 -3.64 -4.69 21.06
N PHE A 372 -2.43 -4.47 20.53
CA PHE A 372 -1.56 -3.34 20.88
C PHE A 372 -1.89 -2.05 20.12
N ARG A 373 -3.18 -1.71 20.07
CA ARG A 373 -3.80 -0.64 19.28
C ARG A 373 -3.34 0.78 19.61
N GLN A 374 -2.61 0.98 20.71
CA GLN A 374 -2.04 2.27 21.08
C GLN A 374 -0.77 2.61 20.28
N ALA A 375 -0.11 1.62 19.66
CA ALA A 375 1.05 1.87 18.82
C ALA A 375 0.62 2.63 17.56
N THR A 376 1.21 3.80 17.37
CA THR A 376 0.99 4.65 16.20
C THR A 376 1.74 4.14 14.99
N GLU A 377 1.28 4.52 13.80
CA GLU A 377 1.97 4.18 12.54
C GLU A 377 3.39 4.78 12.51
N GLU A 378 3.56 5.98 13.07
CA GLU A 378 4.84 6.68 13.17
C GLU A 378 5.84 5.93 14.06
N GLU A 379 5.41 5.42 15.21
CA GLU A 379 6.26 4.62 16.11
C GLU A 379 6.67 3.28 15.50
N LEU A 380 5.76 2.67 14.72
CA LEU A 380 6.03 1.43 13.99
C LEU A 380 6.99 1.68 12.83
N ALA A 381 6.76 2.74 12.05
CA ALA A 381 7.63 3.17 10.95
C ALA A 381 9.06 3.45 11.43
N ALA A 382 9.20 4.15 12.56
CA ALA A 382 10.48 4.49 13.17
C ALA A 382 11.30 3.24 13.56
N ARG A 383 10.63 2.12 13.81
CA ARG A 383 11.24 0.81 14.09
C ARG A 383 11.35 -0.10 12.86
N GLY A 384 11.17 0.49 11.68
CA GLY A 384 11.35 -0.17 10.39
C GLY A 384 10.17 -1.02 9.93
N VAL A 385 9.02 -1.04 10.62
CA VAL A 385 7.81 -1.69 10.10
C VAL A 385 7.46 -1.09 8.74
N ASN A 386 7.08 -1.94 7.79
CA ASN A 386 6.76 -1.53 6.42
C ASN A 386 5.26 -1.59 6.12
N VAL A 387 4.53 -2.53 6.74
CA VAL A 387 3.10 -2.74 6.50
C VAL A 387 2.35 -2.85 7.82
N VAL A 388 1.26 -2.11 7.94
CA VAL A 388 0.33 -2.19 9.08
C VAL A 388 -1.02 -2.66 8.58
N ILE A 389 -1.51 -3.77 9.13
CA ILE A 389 -2.81 -4.34 8.76
C ILE A 389 -3.82 -4.12 9.88
N TYR A 390 -4.90 -3.41 9.56
CA TYR A 390 -6.08 -3.23 10.39
C TYR A 390 -7.08 -4.37 10.15
N ALA A 391 -6.87 -5.51 10.81
CA ALA A 391 -7.34 -6.82 10.35
C ALA A 391 -8.84 -7.19 10.53
N ASN A 392 -9.62 -6.50 11.38
CA ASN A 392 -11.02 -6.88 11.63
C ASN A 392 -11.95 -5.73 12.08
N HIS A 393 -11.55 -4.49 11.85
CA HIS A 393 -12.18 -3.32 12.46
C HIS A 393 -13.57 -3.01 11.87
N MET A 394 -13.76 -3.13 10.55
CA MET A 394 -15.06 -2.83 9.94
C MET A 394 -16.09 -3.91 10.27
N MET A 395 -15.70 -5.19 10.26
CA MET A 395 -16.59 -6.28 10.67
C MET A 395 -17.04 -6.12 12.13
N ARG A 396 -16.11 -5.75 13.03
CA ARG A 396 -16.43 -5.45 14.43
C ARG A 396 -17.30 -4.21 14.61
N ALA A 397 -17.24 -3.25 13.69
CA ALA A 397 -18.12 -2.08 13.69
C ALA A 397 -19.52 -2.41 13.16
N ALA A 398 -19.61 -3.29 12.15
CA ALA A 398 -20.87 -3.68 11.53
C ALA A 398 -21.79 -4.43 12.49
N TYR A 399 -21.25 -5.38 13.25
CA TYR A 399 -22.04 -6.22 14.18
C TYR A 399 -22.89 -5.41 15.20
N PRO A 400 -22.33 -4.50 16.01
CA PRO A 400 -23.12 -3.75 16.99
C PRO A 400 -24.15 -2.85 16.32
N ALA A 401 -23.86 -2.28 15.14
CA ALA A 401 -24.82 -1.46 14.39
C ALA A 401 -26.01 -2.28 13.89
N MET A 402 -25.75 -3.42 13.23
CA MET A 402 -26.80 -4.34 12.76
C MET A 402 -27.63 -4.87 13.93
N SER A 403 -26.97 -5.27 15.02
CA SER A 403 -27.64 -5.75 16.23
C SER A 403 -28.53 -4.66 16.83
N LYS A 404 -28.05 -3.41 16.93
CA LYS A 404 -28.82 -2.29 17.47
C LYS A 404 -30.10 -2.05 16.67
N VAL A 405 -30.01 -2.02 15.33
CA VAL A 405 -31.18 -1.85 14.45
C VAL A 405 -32.19 -2.98 14.66
N ALA A 406 -31.74 -4.24 14.69
CA ALA A 406 -32.63 -5.38 14.89
C ALA A 406 -33.39 -5.30 16.23
N HIS A 407 -32.69 -5.00 17.34
CA HIS A 407 -33.31 -4.86 18.65
C HIS A 407 -34.30 -3.70 18.69
N THR A 408 -33.94 -2.54 18.14
CA THR A 408 -34.81 -1.36 18.12
C THR A 408 -36.11 -1.60 17.33
N ILE A 409 -36.05 -2.32 16.21
CA ILE A 409 -37.25 -2.70 15.44
C ILE A 409 -38.17 -3.61 16.28
N LEU A 410 -37.59 -4.59 16.97
CA LEU A 410 -38.36 -5.52 17.82
C LEU A 410 -39.00 -4.81 19.01
N GLU A 411 -38.27 -3.88 19.66
CA GLU A 411 -38.77 -3.10 20.81
C GLU A 411 -39.92 -2.17 20.42
N ALA A 412 -39.82 -1.52 19.25
CA ALA A 412 -40.81 -0.54 18.80
C ALA A 412 -41.98 -1.15 18.02
N GLY A 413 -41.83 -2.38 17.49
CA GLY A 413 -42.81 -3.02 16.61
C GLY A 413 -42.92 -2.37 15.21
N ARG A 414 -41.97 -1.50 14.85
CA ARG A 414 -41.86 -0.80 13.55
C ARG A 414 -40.43 -0.30 13.33
N ALA A 415 -40.14 0.21 12.13
CA ALA A 415 -38.78 0.61 11.75
C ALA A 415 -38.41 2.08 12.02
N LEU A 416 -39.38 2.96 12.34
CA LEU A 416 -39.14 4.40 12.45
C LEU A 416 -38.04 4.77 13.46
N GLU A 417 -38.01 4.07 14.61
CA GLU A 417 -37.05 4.30 15.67
C GLU A 417 -35.62 3.87 15.29
N ALA A 418 -35.47 3.11 14.20
CA ALA A 418 -34.18 2.71 13.67
C ALA A 418 -33.56 3.74 12.71
N ASP A 419 -34.34 4.69 12.19
CA ASP A 419 -33.89 5.73 11.24
C ASP A 419 -32.60 6.46 11.68
N PRO A 420 -32.40 6.82 12.96
CA PRO A 420 -31.17 7.48 13.40
C PRO A 420 -29.89 6.65 13.28
N TYR A 421 -29.99 5.33 13.06
CA TYR A 421 -28.86 4.41 13.02
C TYR A 421 -28.53 3.90 11.62
N ILE A 422 -29.31 4.29 10.61
CA ILE A 422 -29.16 3.79 9.23
C ILE A 422 -28.96 4.96 8.26
N ALA A 423 -28.26 4.68 7.17
CA ALA A 423 -28.22 5.61 6.05
C ALA A 423 -29.61 5.72 5.40
N ASN A 424 -29.95 6.89 4.86
CA ASN A 424 -31.13 6.98 4.01
C ASN A 424 -30.91 6.14 2.74
N ILE A 425 -32.01 5.75 2.08
CA ILE A 425 -31.93 4.83 0.93
C ILE A 425 -31.09 5.39 -0.23
N LYS A 426 -31.08 6.72 -0.44
CA LYS A 426 -30.29 7.33 -1.51
C LYS A 426 -28.79 7.21 -1.23
N ASP A 427 -28.38 7.49 0.01
CA ASP A 427 -26.99 7.37 0.43
C ASP A 427 -26.53 5.91 0.41
N ALA A 428 -27.39 4.97 0.84
CA ALA A 428 -27.09 3.53 0.80
C ALA A 428 -26.89 3.01 -0.63
N LEU A 429 -27.69 3.49 -1.58
CA LEU A 429 -27.55 3.12 -3.00
C LEU A 429 -26.35 3.81 -3.65
N ALA A 430 -26.03 5.05 -3.25
CA ALA A 430 -24.89 5.81 -3.77
C ALA A 430 -23.51 5.25 -3.37
N ILE A 431 -23.46 4.30 -2.42
CA ILE A 431 -22.22 3.55 -2.10
C ILE A 431 -21.75 2.74 -3.32
N ILE A 432 -22.69 2.26 -4.14
CA ILE A 432 -22.39 1.52 -5.36
C ILE A 432 -22.21 2.56 -6.47
N PRO A 433 -21.00 2.73 -7.05
CA PRO A 433 -20.84 3.62 -8.18
C PRO A 433 -21.75 3.14 -9.31
N GLU A 434 -22.70 3.97 -9.73
CA GLU A 434 -23.47 3.72 -10.94
C GLU A 434 -22.48 3.73 -12.11
N ASN A 435 -22.31 2.59 -12.77
CA ASN A 435 -21.57 2.54 -14.02
C ASN A 435 -22.40 3.32 -15.05
N GLU A 436 -22.11 4.60 -15.22
CA GLU A 436 -22.50 5.32 -16.44
C GLU A 436 -21.76 4.65 -17.60
N ALA A 437 -22.48 3.79 -18.32
CA ALA A 437 -22.01 3.06 -19.49
C ALA A 437 -21.85 3.97 -20.72
#